data_AF-I0IG73-F1
#
_entry.id   AF-I0IG73-F1
#
_cell.length_a   1.000
_cell.length_b   1.000
_cell.length_c   1.000
_cell.angle_alpha   90.00
_cell.angle_beta   90.00
_cell.angle_gamma   90.00
#
_symmetry.space_group_name_H-M   'P 1'
#
loop_
_entity.id
_entity.type
_entity.pdbx_description
1 polymer ?
#
loop_
_entity_poly.entity_id
_entity_poly.type
_entity_poly.pdbx_seq_one_letter_code
_entity_poly.pdbx_strand_id
1 'polypeptide(L)'
;MAEPIDPQPTLTRAHAVDWGRVTPVVHLFQCFRVAMQPSKILLSWVAVMGVWAVIYAAILSTRDGLVSPSAPRTAEHFRLAFAALRGDGGWPLWLAVFLLLLVATSVGLGVCRMAAARLCTGENIGPVAAAGFVARKGPWAMLAPVIPGVVIVGVGIALALLGLLLFSLPWLDVLGGLLFGPMLLAGLGAAVVVAALLLSYPLMAAAVAVEGTDAFDTMSRCFAYLTAKPWSYLFYALVAALYGAACFGFLWLLVEGAIRLTACLVEAGAIGSPSAFREALAYADGPASGGGEAPSTAITGWLVWFWLVCLRALPLAFAFSFACTASTMIYLLLRRGADGTAFDDCDLIAKREDPVGAAPLGEGTEAVTTPGSKPEPNDA
;
A
#
# COMPACT_ATOMS: atom_id res chain seq x y z
N MET A 1 -0.18 41.96 -63.31
CA MET A 1 -1.08 41.06 -62.57
C MET A 1 -0.30 39.79 -62.32
N ALA A 2 0.17 39.57 -61.09
CA ALA A 2 0.88 38.36 -60.70
C ALA A 2 -0.04 37.57 -59.76
N GLU A 3 -0.33 36.34 -60.15
CA GLU A 3 -1.18 35.39 -59.43
C GLU A 3 -0.41 34.85 -58.20
N PRO A 4 -1.01 34.80 -57.00
CA PRO A 4 -0.32 34.28 -55.83
C PRO A 4 -0.32 32.75 -55.83
N ILE A 5 0.87 32.19 -55.63
CA ILE A 5 1.16 30.77 -55.53
C ILE A 5 0.40 30.15 -54.35
N ASP A 6 -0.32 29.07 -54.63
CA ASP A 6 -1.07 28.22 -53.69
C ASP A 6 -0.12 27.62 -52.61
N PRO A 7 -0.42 27.70 -51.29
CA PRO A 7 0.42 27.10 -50.28
C PRO A 7 0.28 25.56 -50.30
N GLN A 8 1.44 24.89 -50.34
CA GLN A 8 1.59 23.44 -50.29
C GLN A 8 0.73 22.77 -49.18
N PRO A 9 0.13 21.60 -49.44
CA PRO A 9 -0.62 20.86 -48.43
C PRO A 9 0.31 20.48 -47.27
N THR A 10 -0.02 21.00 -46.09
CA THR A 10 0.67 20.67 -44.85
C THR A 10 0.57 19.17 -44.60
N LEU A 11 1.73 18.51 -44.54
CA LEU A 11 1.86 17.11 -44.17
C LEU A 11 1.05 16.87 -42.89
N THR A 12 -0.04 16.11 -43.03
CA THR A 12 -0.87 15.66 -41.92
C THR A 12 0.05 14.93 -40.95
N ARG A 13 0.38 15.54 -39.81
CA ARG A 13 1.06 14.84 -38.73
C ARG A 13 0.18 13.63 -38.40
N ALA A 14 0.67 12.43 -38.69
CA ALA A 14 0.04 11.22 -38.21
C ALA A 14 -0.21 11.43 -36.72
N HIS A 15 -1.48 11.46 -36.31
CA HIS A 15 -1.85 11.56 -34.90
C HIS A 15 -1.09 10.43 -34.20
N ALA A 16 -0.13 10.78 -33.33
CA ALA A 16 0.55 9.80 -32.50
C ALA A 16 -0.55 9.03 -31.78
N VAL A 17 -0.70 7.75 -32.12
CA VAL A 17 -1.72 6.89 -31.52
C VAL A 17 -1.45 6.92 -30.02
N ASP A 18 -2.40 7.46 -29.25
CA ASP A 18 -2.33 7.46 -27.79
C ASP A 18 -2.54 6.02 -27.32
N TRP A 19 -1.47 5.22 -27.36
CA TRP A 19 -1.45 3.83 -26.94
C TRP A 19 -1.92 3.66 -25.48
N GLY A 20 -1.88 4.72 -24.66
CA GLY A 20 -2.47 4.71 -23.33
C GLY A 20 -4.00 4.62 -23.35
N ARG A 21 -4.66 5.25 -24.32
CA ARG A 21 -6.11 5.11 -24.53
C ARG A 21 -6.48 3.76 -25.15
N VAL A 22 -5.62 3.21 -26.01
CA VAL A 22 -5.88 1.94 -26.72
C VAL A 22 -5.53 0.71 -25.88
N THR A 23 -4.47 0.78 -25.07
CA THR A 23 -3.96 -0.32 -24.24
C THR A 23 -3.70 0.15 -22.81
N PRO A 24 -4.71 0.09 -21.93
CA PRO A 24 -4.61 0.62 -20.57
C PRO A 24 -3.47 -0.01 -19.75
N VAL A 25 -3.11 -1.27 -20.06
CA VAL A 25 -2.03 -2.02 -19.42
C VAL A 25 -0.66 -1.35 -19.50
N VAL A 26 -0.42 -0.51 -20.53
CA VAL A 26 0.88 0.17 -20.71
C VAL A 26 1.21 1.11 -19.55
N HIS A 27 0.19 1.64 -18.88
CA HIS A 27 0.37 2.48 -17.70
C HIS A 27 1.04 1.74 -16.53
N LEU A 28 0.90 0.42 -16.44
CA LEU A 28 1.55 -0.37 -15.38
C LEU A 28 3.08 -0.35 -15.50
N PHE A 29 3.63 -0.25 -16.71
CA PHE A 29 5.09 -0.17 -16.88
C PHE A 29 5.66 1.15 -16.34
N GLN A 30 4.86 2.22 -16.32
CA GLN A 30 5.24 3.50 -15.72
C GLN A 30 5.36 3.41 -14.19
N CYS A 31 4.71 2.43 -13.55
CA CYS A 31 4.77 2.23 -12.10
C CYS A 31 6.20 2.00 -11.61
N PHE A 32 7.08 1.35 -12.39
CA PHE A 32 8.49 1.18 -12.00
C PHE A 32 9.18 2.53 -11.78
N ARG A 33 9.08 3.44 -12.74
CA ARG A 33 9.69 4.78 -12.66
C ARG A 33 9.10 5.58 -11.51
N VAL A 34 7.79 5.46 -11.27
CA VAL A 34 7.10 6.18 -10.20
C VAL A 34 7.47 5.61 -8.83
N ALA A 35 7.65 4.29 -8.70
CA ALA A 35 8.02 3.60 -7.47
C ALA A 35 9.49 3.83 -7.10
N MET A 36 10.39 3.92 -8.08
CA MET A 36 11.83 4.17 -7.89
C MET A 36 12.18 5.60 -7.43
N GLN A 37 11.18 6.47 -7.22
CA GLN A 37 11.46 7.82 -6.75
C GLN A 37 12.12 7.80 -5.35
N PRO A 38 13.21 8.57 -5.13
CA PRO A 38 13.99 8.49 -3.89
C PRO A 38 13.17 8.69 -2.61
N SER A 39 12.23 9.63 -2.62
CA SER A 39 11.35 9.90 -1.47
C SER A 39 10.48 8.70 -1.08
N LYS A 40 9.95 7.97 -2.06
CA LYS A 40 9.11 6.78 -1.84
C LYS A 40 9.94 5.59 -1.40
N ILE A 41 11.09 5.37 -2.02
CA ILE A 41 12.01 4.29 -1.64
C ILE A 41 12.51 4.52 -0.22
N LEU A 42 12.93 5.73 0.13
CA LEU A 42 13.39 6.05 1.47
C LEU A 42 12.28 5.81 2.51
N LEU A 43 11.07 6.31 2.27
CA LEU A 43 9.94 6.12 3.17
C LEU A 43 9.60 4.62 3.34
N SER A 44 9.58 3.87 2.25
CA SER A 44 9.32 2.42 2.26
C SER A 44 10.44 1.66 2.96
N TRP A 45 11.69 2.09 2.80
CA TRP A 45 12.86 1.49 3.43
C TRP A 45 12.86 1.69 4.93
N VAL A 46 12.58 2.90 5.41
CA VAL A 46 12.41 3.18 6.85
C VAL A 46 11.30 2.30 7.44
N ALA A 47 10.19 2.14 6.73
CA ALA A 47 9.10 1.28 7.17
C ALA A 47 9.50 -0.21 7.22
N VAL A 48 10.16 -0.72 6.19
CA VAL A 48 10.66 -2.11 6.14
C VAL A 48 11.67 -2.35 7.26
N MET A 49 12.61 -1.44 7.49
CA MET A 49 13.59 -1.53 8.58
C MET A 49 12.91 -1.49 9.96
N GLY A 50 11.92 -0.62 10.14
CA GLY A 50 11.14 -0.54 11.38
C GLY A 50 10.37 -1.83 11.66
N VAL A 51 9.69 -2.37 10.65
CA VAL A 51 8.98 -3.66 10.73
C VAL A 51 9.95 -4.79 11.08
N TRP A 52 11.08 -4.85 10.37
CA TRP A 52 12.10 -5.86 10.62
C TRP A 52 12.67 -5.76 12.05
N ALA A 53 12.89 -4.54 12.56
CA ALA A 53 13.37 -4.33 13.93
C ALA A 53 12.35 -4.81 14.99
N VAL A 54 11.06 -4.57 14.77
CA VAL A 54 9.98 -5.06 15.65
C VAL A 54 9.92 -6.58 15.64
N ILE A 55 9.98 -7.20 14.46
CA ILE A 55 9.98 -8.67 14.33
C ILE A 55 11.22 -9.25 15.01
N TYR A 56 12.39 -8.66 14.76
CA TYR A 56 13.65 -9.10 15.36
C TYR A 56 13.60 -9.00 16.89
N ALA A 57 13.08 -7.90 17.44
CA ALA A 57 12.88 -7.75 18.88
C ALA A 57 11.89 -8.76 19.46
N ALA A 58 10.78 -9.04 18.75
CA ALA A 58 9.80 -10.05 19.15
C ALA A 58 10.36 -11.47 19.13
N ILE A 59 11.23 -11.79 18.16
CA ILE A 59 11.94 -13.07 18.10
C ILE A 59 12.92 -13.17 19.28
N LEU A 60 13.68 -12.10 19.56
CA LEU A 60 14.59 -12.09 20.71
C LEU A 60 13.87 -12.27 22.04
N SER A 61 12.67 -11.72 22.22
CA SER A 61 11.89 -11.87 23.45
C SER A 61 11.22 -13.23 23.61
N THR A 62 11.09 -14.02 22.53
CA THR A 62 10.54 -15.38 22.55
C THR A 62 11.62 -16.48 22.60
N ARG A 63 12.92 -16.10 22.64
CA ARG A 63 14.05 -17.04 22.71
C ARG A 63 14.11 -17.89 23.97
N ASP A 64 13.39 -17.55 25.03
CA ASP A 64 13.47 -18.26 26.33
C ASP A 64 12.70 -19.60 26.38
N GLY A 65 12.23 -20.17 25.26
CA GLY A 65 11.63 -21.51 25.32
C GLY A 65 11.12 -22.21 24.05
N LEU A 66 11.13 -21.57 22.87
CA LEU A 66 10.49 -22.13 21.66
C LEU A 66 11.44 -22.47 20.50
N VAL A 67 12.73 -22.18 20.63
CA VAL A 67 13.73 -22.32 19.55
C VAL A 67 14.61 -23.55 19.81
N SER A 68 14.56 -24.53 18.90
CA SER A 68 15.41 -25.73 18.97
C SER A 68 16.75 -25.42 18.26
N PRO A 69 17.91 -25.57 18.92
CA PRO A 69 19.20 -25.17 18.35
C PRO A 69 19.59 -25.83 17.02
N SER A 70 18.90 -26.90 16.60
CA SER A 70 19.26 -27.75 15.47
C SER A 70 18.34 -27.62 14.25
N ALA A 71 17.28 -26.80 14.28
CA ALA A 71 16.41 -26.63 13.12
C ALA A 71 17.00 -25.61 12.11
N PRO A 72 16.89 -25.84 10.80
CA PRO A 72 17.23 -24.80 9.82
C PRO A 72 16.30 -23.59 10.03
N ARG A 73 16.87 -22.41 10.30
CA ARG A 73 16.16 -21.20 10.75
C ARG A 73 15.08 -20.69 9.78
N THR A 74 15.15 -21.05 8.49
CA THR A 74 14.05 -20.81 7.54
C THR A 74 12.78 -21.59 7.90
N ALA A 75 12.91 -22.83 8.37
CA ALA A 75 11.79 -23.60 8.90
C ALA A 75 11.28 -23.03 10.23
N GLU A 76 12.10 -22.28 10.97
CA GLU A 76 11.69 -21.60 12.20
C GLU A 76 10.84 -20.36 11.92
N HIS A 77 11.17 -19.53 10.93
CA HIS A 77 10.31 -18.41 10.53
C HIS A 77 8.92 -18.89 10.06
N PHE A 78 8.88 -19.98 9.28
CA PHE A 78 7.61 -20.62 8.91
C PHE A 78 6.90 -21.19 10.14
N ARG A 79 7.58 -21.89 11.04
CA ARG A 79 6.98 -22.43 12.27
C ARG A 79 6.44 -21.34 13.19
N LEU A 80 7.14 -20.22 13.35
CA LEU A 80 6.70 -19.07 14.15
C LEU A 80 5.49 -18.38 13.50
N ALA A 81 5.48 -18.20 12.18
CA ALA A 81 4.32 -17.68 11.45
C ALA A 81 3.12 -18.64 11.54
N PHE A 82 3.34 -19.96 11.43
CA PHE A 82 2.29 -20.97 11.53
C PHE A 82 1.79 -21.18 12.97
N ALA A 83 2.66 -21.01 13.97
CA ALA A 83 2.31 -20.98 15.39
C ALA A 83 1.53 -19.69 15.72
N ALA A 84 1.87 -18.56 15.09
CA ALA A 84 1.08 -17.33 15.14
C ALA A 84 -0.35 -17.58 14.66
N LEU A 85 -0.48 -18.16 13.47
CA LEU A 85 -1.77 -18.49 12.85
C LEU A 85 -2.60 -19.49 13.67
N ARG A 86 -1.96 -20.36 14.46
CA ARG A 86 -2.63 -21.30 15.38
C ARG A 86 -2.96 -20.73 16.76
N GLY A 87 -2.50 -19.52 17.09
CA GLY A 87 -2.70 -18.90 18.40
C GLY A 87 -1.70 -19.32 19.48
N ASP A 88 -0.69 -20.12 19.12
CA ASP A 88 0.32 -20.66 20.05
C ASP A 88 1.36 -19.60 20.49
N GLY A 89 1.42 -18.45 19.82
CA GLY A 89 2.47 -17.41 20.03
C GLY A 89 2.21 -16.37 21.12
N GLY A 90 1.10 -16.45 21.86
CA GLY A 90 0.74 -15.48 22.91
C GLY A 90 0.39 -14.08 22.40
N TRP A 91 -0.06 -13.20 23.30
CA TRP A 91 -0.46 -11.82 22.98
C TRP A 91 0.62 -10.91 22.35
N PRO A 92 1.94 -11.07 22.61
CA PRO A 92 2.97 -10.19 22.03
C PRO A 92 3.09 -10.33 20.50
N LEU A 93 2.86 -11.53 19.96
CA LEU A 93 2.91 -11.79 18.53
C LEU A 93 1.74 -11.14 17.80
N TRP A 94 0.54 -11.22 18.37
CA TRP A 94 -0.64 -10.54 17.83
C TRP A 94 -0.51 -9.02 17.88
N LEU A 95 0.09 -8.47 18.94
CA LEU A 95 0.43 -7.06 19.02
C LEU A 95 1.43 -6.66 17.91
N ALA A 96 2.45 -7.47 17.66
CA ALA A 96 3.42 -7.22 16.60
C ALA A 96 2.77 -7.25 15.20
N VAL A 97 1.88 -8.21 14.93
CA VAL A 97 1.11 -8.29 13.67
C VAL A 97 0.20 -7.07 13.52
N PHE A 98 -0.49 -6.67 14.58
CA PHE A 98 -1.34 -5.48 14.57
C PHE A 98 -0.54 -4.20 14.26
N LEU A 99 0.59 -3.98 14.95
CA LEU A 99 1.47 -2.84 14.70
C LEU A 99 2.04 -2.86 13.27
N LEU A 100 2.37 -4.04 12.74
CA LEU A 100 2.84 -4.21 11.37
C LEU A 100 1.76 -3.78 10.37
N LEU A 101 0.52 -4.23 10.54
CA LEU A 101 -0.60 -3.83 9.68
C LEU A 101 -0.89 -2.32 9.79
N LEU A 102 -0.79 -1.75 11.00
CA LEU A 102 -0.97 -0.32 11.25
C LEU A 102 0.08 0.52 10.51
N VAL A 103 1.35 0.14 10.62
CA VAL A 103 2.46 0.82 9.94
C VAL A 103 2.37 0.62 8.44
N ALA A 104 2.11 -0.60 7.97
CA ALA A 104 1.97 -0.90 6.54
C ALA A 104 0.83 -0.10 5.90
N THR A 105 -0.31 0.03 6.57
CA THR A 105 -1.46 0.80 6.04
C THR A 105 -1.16 2.30 6.04
N SER A 106 -0.53 2.83 7.09
CA SER A 106 -0.17 4.26 7.19
C SER A 106 0.87 4.68 6.14
N VAL A 107 1.96 3.91 6.05
CA VAL A 107 3.04 4.17 5.09
C VAL A 107 2.54 3.91 3.68
N GLY A 108 1.77 2.84 3.48
CA GLY A 108 1.13 2.51 2.21
C GLY A 108 0.25 3.64 1.72
N LEU A 109 -0.58 4.23 2.59
CA LEU A 109 -1.39 5.41 2.26
C LEU A 109 -0.53 6.60 1.83
N GLY A 110 0.57 6.87 2.53
CA GLY A 110 1.51 7.93 2.17
C GLY A 110 2.15 7.71 0.80
N VAL A 111 2.57 6.48 0.50
CA VAL A 111 3.13 6.11 -0.80
C VAL A 111 2.07 6.20 -1.90
N CYS A 112 0.86 5.70 -1.66
CA CYS A 112 -0.27 5.83 -2.58
C CYS A 112 -0.58 7.30 -2.86
N ARG A 113 -0.53 8.19 -1.87
CA ARG A 113 -0.76 9.63 -2.07
C ARG A 113 0.35 10.27 -2.93
N MET A 114 1.61 9.90 -2.71
CA MET A 114 2.71 10.34 -3.56
C MET A 114 2.64 9.76 -4.98
N ALA A 115 2.12 8.54 -5.13
CA ALA A 115 1.90 7.92 -6.43
C ALA A 115 0.74 8.61 -7.17
N ALA A 116 -0.39 8.85 -6.49
CA ALA A 116 -1.55 9.54 -7.04
C ALA A 116 -1.18 10.93 -7.56
N ALA A 117 -0.41 11.72 -6.80
CA ALA A 117 0.08 13.02 -7.28
C ALA A 117 0.85 12.90 -8.61
N ARG A 118 1.80 11.96 -8.67
CA ARG A 118 2.60 11.80 -9.89
C ARG A 118 1.80 11.25 -11.07
N LEU A 119 0.82 10.40 -10.82
CA LEU A 119 0.01 9.75 -11.86
C LEU A 119 -1.12 10.64 -12.38
N CYS A 120 -1.76 11.42 -11.51
CA CYS A 120 -2.90 12.26 -11.85
C CYS A 120 -2.49 13.66 -12.31
N THR A 121 -1.52 14.30 -11.63
CA THR A 121 -1.12 15.69 -11.93
C THR A 121 0.26 15.79 -12.58
N GLY A 122 1.05 14.72 -12.56
CA GLY A 122 2.44 14.76 -13.00
C GLY A 122 3.38 15.41 -11.98
N GLU A 123 2.89 15.90 -10.85
CA GLU A 123 3.69 16.58 -9.84
C GLU A 123 4.23 15.61 -8.79
N ASN A 124 5.33 15.99 -8.12
CA ASN A 124 5.87 15.22 -7.01
C ASN A 124 5.53 15.94 -5.71
N ILE A 125 4.73 15.31 -4.85
CA ILE A 125 4.54 15.79 -3.49
C ILE A 125 5.67 15.28 -2.59
N GLY A 126 6.10 16.14 -1.66
CA GLY A 126 7.11 15.78 -0.67
C GLY A 126 6.58 14.81 0.40
N PRO A 127 7.47 14.05 1.07
CA PRO A 127 7.08 13.10 2.11
C PRO A 127 6.41 13.77 3.32
N VAL A 128 6.78 15.02 3.64
CA VAL A 128 6.15 15.80 4.72
C VAL A 128 4.68 16.11 4.41
N ALA A 129 4.38 16.51 3.18
CA ALA A 129 3.00 16.75 2.75
C ALA A 129 2.18 15.45 2.75
N ALA A 130 2.79 14.34 2.32
CA ALA A 130 2.17 13.02 2.40
C ALA A 130 1.89 12.61 3.86
N ALA A 131 2.82 12.85 4.80
CA ALA A 131 2.61 12.59 6.22
C ALA A 131 1.46 13.42 6.80
N GLY A 132 1.34 14.70 6.41
CA GLY A 132 0.21 15.55 6.79
C GLY A 132 -1.13 15.00 6.29
N PHE A 133 -1.17 14.39 5.11
CA PHE A 133 -2.36 13.69 4.60
C PHE A 133 -2.66 12.41 5.40
N VAL A 134 -1.64 11.59 5.66
CA VAL A 134 -1.77 10.37 6.47
C VAL A 134 -2.27 10.68 7.89
N ALA A 135 -1.80 11.76 8.52
CA ALA A 135 -2.29 12.15 9.84
C ALA A 135 -3.79 12.49 9.84
N ARG A 136 -4.31 13.06 8.74
CA ARG A 136 -5.72 13.47 8.63
C ARG A 136 -6.64 12.35 8.11
N LYS A 137 -6.15 11.51 7.19
CA LYS A 137 -6.94 10.50 6.47
C LYS A 137 -6.54 9.05 6.78
N GLY A 138 -5.45 8.84 7.50
CA GLY A 138 -4.98 7.54 7.97
C GLY A 138 -6.02 6.73 8.73
N PRO A 139 -6.79 7.32 9.68
CA PRO A 139 -7.85 6.60 10.36
C PRO A 139 -8.88 6.00 9.40
N TRP A 140 -9.24 6.71 8.31
CA TRP A 140 -10.19 6.20 7.33
C TRP A 140 -9.62 5.04 6.51
N ALA A 141 -8.35 5.11 6.12
CA ALA A 141 -7.68 3.99 5.45
C ALA A 141 -7.58 2.75 6.33
N MET A 142 -7.40 2.93 7.65
CA MET A 142 -7.38 1.84 8.62
C MET A 142 -8.76 1.25 8.91
N LEU A 143 -9.79 2.09 8.94
CA LEU A 143 -11.16 1.67 9.22
C LEU A 143 -11.83 1.00 8.02
N ALA A 144 -11.45 1.34 6.79
CA ALA A 144 -12.03 0.77 5.57
C ALA A 144 -12.08 -0.78 5.55
N PRO A 145 -10.99 -1.52 5.88
CA PRO A 145 -11.04 -2.98 5.97
C PRO A 145 -11.75 -3.51 7.23
N VAL A 146 -11.85 -2.71 8.30
CA VAL A 146 -12.50 -3.10 9.55
C VAL A 146 -14.02 -3.23 9.36
N ILE A 147 -14.64 -2.37 8.56
CA ILE A 147 -16.09 -2.38 8.31
C ILE A 147 -16.58 -3.76 7.81
N PRO A 148 -16.09 -4.33 6.70
CA PRO A 148 -16.47 -5.68 6.28
C PRO A 148 -15.95 -6.74 7.25
N GLY A 149 -14.81 -6.50 7.92
CA GLY A 149 -14.31 -7.37 8.98
C GLY A 149 -15.31 -7.58 10.13
N VAL A 150 -16.01 -6.53 10.56
CA VAL A 150 -17.06 -6.61 11.60
C VAL A 150 -18.20 -7.51 11.15
N VAL A 151 -18.60 -7.43 9.87
CA VAL A 151 -19.65 -8.31 9.31
C VAL A 151 -19.19 -9.77 9.33
N ILE A 152 -17.95 -10.04 8.91
CA ILE A 152 -17.37 -11.39 8.92
C ILE A 152 -17.33 -11.96 10.34
N VAL A 153 -16.83 -11.18 11.31
CA VAL A 153 -16.77 -11.59 12.73
C VAL A 153 -18.17 -11.79 13.30
N GLY A 154 -19.12 -10.90 13.00
CA GLY A 154 -20.51 -11.02 13.44
C GLY A 154 -21.18 -12.29 12.95
N VAL A 155 -21.02 -12.63 11.66
CA VAL A 155 -21.52 -13.90 11.09
C VAL A 155 -20.82 -15.09 11.74
N GLY A 156 -19.50 -15.02 11.94
CA GLY A 156 -18.73 -16.08 12.61
C GLY A 156 -19.21 -16.34 14.04
N ILE A 157 -19.43 -15.28 14.82
CA ILE A 157 -19.96 -15.38 16.19
C ILE A 157 -21.39 -15.96 16.17
N ALA A 158 -22.25 -15.49 15.28
CA ALA A 158 -23.62 -16.00 15.17
C ALA A 158 -23.64 -17.50 14.84
N LEU A 159 -22.81 -17.94 13.87
CA LEU A 159 -22.66 -19.35 13.52
C LEU A 159 -22.07 -20.18 14.66
N ALA A 160 -21.09 -19.64 15.40
CA ALA A 160 -20.51 -20.31 16.56
C ALA A 160 -21.52 -20.46 17.71
N LEU A 161 -22.32 -19.43 17.99
CA LEU A 161 -23.37 -19.48 19.02
C LEU A 161 -24.50 -20.44 18.62
N LEU A 162 -24.94 -20.42 17.36
CA LEU A 162 -25.89 -21.40 16.83
C LEU A 162 -25.31 -22.82 16.91
N GLY A 163 -24.04 -22.99 16.58
CA GLY A 163 -23.37 -24.28 16.68
C GLY A 163 -23.31 -24.79 18.11
N LEU A 164 -22.95 -23.92 19.06
CA LEU A 164 -22.94 -24.20 20.49
C LEU A 164 -24.34 -24.57 21.00
N LEU A 165 -25.37 -23.82 20.60
CA LEU A 165 -26.75 -24.06 21.04
C LEU A 165 -27.31 -25.36 20.46
N LEU A 166 -27.23 -25.53 19.14
CA LEU A 166 -27.91 -26.61 18.42
C LEU A 166 -27.19 -27.96 18.55
N PHE A 167 -25.85 -28.00 18.54
CA PHE A 167 -25.10 -29.27 18.53
C PHE A 167 -24.62 -29.74 19.91
N SER A 168 -24.82 -28.96 20.98
CA SER A 168 -24.43 -29.40 22.35
C SER A 168 -25.52 -30.17 23.09
N LEU A 169 -26.75 -30.19 22.58
CA LEU A 169 -27.90 -30.85 23.22
C LEU A 169 -28.42 -32.01 22.36
N PRO A 170 -28.50 -33.27 22.87
CA PRO A 170 -28.83 -34.48 22.10
C PRO A 170 -30.18 -34.54 21.38
N TRP A 171 -31.06 -33.55 21.60
CA TRP A 171 -32.38 -33.47 20.98
C TRP A 171 -32.51 -32.29 20.01
N LEU A 172 -31.58 -31.33 20.11
CA LEU A 172 -31.57 -30.11 19.31
C LEU A 172 -30.62 -30.23 18.11
N ASP A 173 -29.77 -31.25 18.11
CA ASP A 173 -28.81 -31.58 17.05
C ASP A 173 -29.51 -31.96 15.73
N VAL A 174 -30.68 -32.60 15.77
CA VAL A 174 -31.53 -32.87 14.60
C VAL A 174 -32.00 -31.55 13.96
N LEU A 175 -32.42 -30.58 14.78
CA LEU A 175 -32.76 -29.23 14.30
C LEU A 175 -31.50 -28.51 13.79
N GLY A 176 -30.36 -28.71 14.44
CA GLY A 176 -29.04 -28.29 13.97
C GLY A 176 -28.71 -28.81 12.57
N GLY A 177 -28.93 -30.10 12.32
CA GLY A 177 -28.77 -30.72 11.01
C GLY A 177 -29.70 -30.12 9.96
N LEU A 178 -30.95 -29.83 10.31
CA LEU A 178 -31.91 -29.17 9.42
C LEU A 178 -31.51 -27.72 9.10
N LEU A 179 -31.07 -26.94 10.10
CA LEU A 179 -30.62 -25.55 9.95
C LEU A 179 -29.21 -25.42 9.39
N PHE A 180 -28.48 -26.52 9.25
CA PHE A 180 -27.11 -26.51 8.74
C PHE A 180 -27.02 -25.98 7.30
N GLY A 181 -28.03 -26.24 6.46
CA GLY A 181 -28.10 -25.68 5.10
C GLY A 181 -28.05 -24.15 5.08
N PRO A 182 -28.97 -23.44 5.76
CA PRO A 182 -28.88 -22.00 5.97
C PRO A 182 -27.55 -21.53 6.60
N MET A 183 -27.01 -22.27 7.57
CA MET A 183 -25.71 -21.94 8.19
C MET A 183 -24.55 -22.01 7.19
N LEU A 184 -24.56 -22.99 6.27
CA LEU A 184 -23.61 -23.09 5.16
C LEU A 184 -23.72 -21.91 4.21
N LEU A 185 -24.93 -21.45 3.88
CA LEU A 185 -25.12 -20.27 3.04
C LEU A 185 -24.57 -19.00 3.70
N ALA A 186 -24.76 -18.84 5.02
CA ALA A 186 -24.16 -17.73 5.77
C ALA A 186 -22.63 -17.82 5.79
N GLY A 187 -22.06 -19.01 5.98
CA GLY A 187 -20.62 -19.25 5.91
C GLY A 187 -20.03 -18.97 4.52
N LEU A 188 -20.73 -19.38 3.45
CA LEU A 188 -20.36 -19.08 2.08
C LEU A 188 -20.40 -17.56 1.81
N GLY A 189 -21.45 -16.88 2.28
CA GLY A 189 -21.54 -15.41 2.18
C GLY A 189 -20.37 -14.72 2.88
N ALA A 190 -20.03 -15.13 4.10
CA ALA A 190 -18.86 -14.61 4.81
C ALA A 190 -17.55 -14.88 4.05
N ALA A 191 -17.38 -16.06 3.46
CA ALA A 191 -16.20 -16.40 2.65
C ALA A 191 -16.07 -15.52 1.40
N VAL A 192 -17.18 -15.21 0.73
CA VAL A 192 -17.20 -14.27 -0.41
C VAL A 192 -16.79 -12.86 0.04
N VAL A 193 -17.27 -12.40 1.20
CA VAL A 193 -16.87 -11.08 1.76
C VAL A 193 -15.39 -11.07 2.14
N VAL A 194 -14.85 -12.16 2.70
CA VAL A 194 -13.40 -12.30 2.96
C VAL A 194 -12.61 -12.21 1.66
N ALA A 195 -13.03 -12.92 0.61
CA ALA A 195 -12.36 -12.86 -0.69
C ALA A 195 -12.38 -11.45 -1.28
N ALA A 196 -13.53 -10.76 -1.23
CA ALA A 196 -13.66 -9.37 -1.66
C ALA A 196 -12.74 -8.44 -0.84
N LEU A 197 -12.69 -8.60 0.48
CA LEU A 197 -11.82 -7.83 1.37
C LEU A 197 -10.34 -8.03 1.01
N LEU A 198 -9.89 -9.28 0.80
CA LEU A 198 -8.50 -9.57 0.45
C LEU A 198 -8.10 -8.96 -0.90
N LEU A 199 -8.99 -9.06 -1.91
CA LEU A 199 -8.73 -8.50 -3.24
C LEU A 199 -8.78 -6.96 -3.24
N SER A 200 -9.67 -6.36 -2.44
CA SER A 200 -9.83 -4.91 -2.36
C SER A 200 -8.86 -4.22 -1.38
N TYR A 201 -8.30 -4.92 -0.40
CA TYR A 201 -7.37 -4.37 0.58
C TYR A 201 -6.23 -3.52 -0.04
N PRO A 202 -5.49 -3.99 -1.06
CA PRO A 202 -4.45 -3.16 -1.70
C PRO A 202 -5.01 -1.89 -2.36
N LEU A 203 -6.26 -1.92 -2.82
CA LEU A 203 -6.92 -0.78 -3.47
C LEU A 203 -7.46 0.25 -2.46
N MET A 204 -7.76 -0.13 -1.22
CA MET A 204 -8.36 0.77 -0.24
C MET A 204 -7.47 1.96 0.10
N ALA A 205 -6.17 1.73 0.33
CA ALA A 205 -5.21 2.81 0.56
C ALA A 205 -5.06 3.72 -0.68
N ALA A 206 -5.14 3.15 -1.89
CA ALA A 206 -5.14 3.90 -3.14
C ALA A 206 -6.41 4.75 -3.31
N ALA A 207 -7.57 4.19 -3.01
CA ALA A 207 -8.86 4.89 -3.09
C ALA A 207 -8.90 6.08 -2.13
N VAL A 208 -8.51 5.90 -0.86
CA VAL A 208 -8.38 7.04 0.08
C VAL A 208 -7.36 8.05 -0.41
N ALA A 209 -6.23 7.61 -0.97
CA ALA A 209 -5.21 8.51 -1.49
C ALA A 209 -5.65 9.33 -2.70
N VAL A 210 -6.55 8.81 -3.54
CA VAL A 210 -7.02 9.48 -4.76
C VAL A 210 -8.26 10.33 -4.47
N GLU A 211 -9.25 9.77 -3.78
CA GLU A 211 -10.56 10.41 -3.56
C GLU A 211 -10.61 11.22 -2.27
N GLY A 212 -9.76 10.89 -1.28
CA GLY A 212 -9.79 11.55 0.02
C GLY A 212 -11.09 11.35 0.80
N THR A 213 -11.88 10.31 0.50
CA THR A 213 -13.19 10.06 1.12
C THR A 213 -13.08 9.31 2.45
N ASP A 214 -14.23 8.97 3.05
CA ASP A 214 -14.30 8.23 4.32
C ASP A 214 -14.15 6.71 4.11
N ALA A 215 -14.12 5.97 5.21
CA ALA A 215 -13.88 4.52 5.18
C ALA A 215 -15.00 3.73 4.47
N PHE A 216 -16.26 4.14 4.63
CA PHE A 216 -17.40 3.42 4.07
C PHE A 216 -17.53 3.65 2.56
N ASP A 217 -17.37 4.90 2.11
CA ASP A 217 -17.33 5.22 0.68
C ASP A 217 -16.16 4.53 -0.01
N THR A 218 -14.96 4.59 0.59
CA THR A 218 -13.76 3.89 0.09
C THR A 218 -14.03 2.40 -0.12
N MET A 219 -14.52 1.72 0.92
CA MET A 219 -14.79 0.28 0.86
C MET A 219 -15.84 -0.05 -0.21
N SER A 220 -16.93 0.73 -0.24
CA SER A 220 -18.02 0.55 -1.20
C SER A 220 -17.55 0.71 -2.65
N ARG A 221 -16.72 1.72 -2.95
CA ARG A 221 -16.12 1.93 -4.28
C ARG A 221 -15.20 0.78 -4.68
N CYS A 222 -14.30 0.35 -3.78
CA CYS A 222 -13.40 -0.76 -4.07
C CYS A 222 -14.16 -2.05 -4.39
N PHE A 223 -15.24 -2.34 -3.66
CA PHE A 223 -16.09 -3.52 -3.91
C PHE A 223 -16.91 -3.36 -5.20
N ALA A 224 -17.44 -2.18 -5.48
CA ALA A 224 -18.18 -1.88 -6.71
C ALA A 224 -17.28 -2.06 -7.94
N TYR A 225 -16.05 -1.53 -7.92
CA TYR A 225 -15.13 -1.67 -9.04
C TYR A 225 -14.64 -3.11 -9.23
N LEU A 226 -14.40 -3.84 -8.14
CA LEU A 226 -14.01 -5.25 -8.20
C LEU A 226 -15.11 -6.11 -8.83
N THR A 227 -16.37 -5.87 -8.47
CA THR A 227 -17.51 -6.62 -9.00
C THR A 227 -17.91 -6.17 -10.42
N ALA A 228 -17.72 -4.90 -10.76
CA ALA A 228 -18.00 -4.38 -12.11
C ALA A 228 -16.98 -4.89 -13.16
N LYS A 229 -15.70 -5.03 -12.79
CA LYS A 229 -14.61 -5.39 -13.71
C LYS A 229 -13.64 -6.43 -13.12
N PRO A 230 -14.13 -7.60 -12.66
CA PRO A 230 -13.30 -8.58 -11.93
C PRO A 230 -12.15 -9.10 -12.80
N TRP A 231 -12.42 -9.38 -14.07
CA TRP A 231 -11.41 -9.90 -14.99
C TRP A 231 -10.34 -8.87 -15.34
N SER A 232 -10.72 -7.60 -15.51
CA SER A 232 -9.76 -6.52 -15.74
C SER A 232 -8.87 -6.32 -14.51
N TYR A 233 -9.46 -6.34 -13.30
CA TYR A 233 -8.68 -6.28 -12.06
C TYR A 233 -7.68 -7.43 -11.97
N LEU A 234 -8.13 -8.68 -12.14
CA LEU A 234 -7.25 -9.86 -12.05
C LEU A 234 -6.15 -9.80 -13.10
N PHE A 235 -6.46 -9.38 -14.33
CA PHE A 235 -5.47 -9.20 -15.38
C PHE A 235 -4.43 -8.12 -15.02
N TYR A 236 -4.87 -6.94 -14.58
CA TYR A 236 -3.95 -5.87 -14.19
C TYR A 236 -3.10 -6.25 -12.97
N ALA A 237 -3.70 -6.91 -11.98
CA ALA A 237 -2.99 -7.42 -10.80
C ALA A 237 -1.94 -8.46 -11.19
N LEU A 238 -2.27 -9.39 -12.10
CA LEU A 238 -1.33 -10.39 -12.61
C LEU A 238 -0.17 -9.73 -13.36
N VAL A 239 -0.45 -8.82 -14.29
CA VAL A 239 0.60 -8.12 -15.04
C VAL A 239 1.49 -7.30 -14.11
N ALA A 240 0.90 -6.57 -13.17
CA ALA A 240 1.64 -5.83 -12.16
C ALA A 240 2.52 -6.74 -11.30
N ALA A 241 2.00 -7.89 -10.86
CA ALA A 241 2.75 -8.86 -10.08
C ALA A 241 3.93 -9.46 -10.86
N LEU A 242 3.72 -9.87 -12.11
CA LEU A 242 4.79 -10.42 -12.97
C LEU A 242 5.87 -9.37 -13.26
N TYR A 243 5.47 -8.14 -13.62
CA TYR A 243 6.41 -7.06 -13.89
C TYR A 243 7.16 -6.65 -12.63
N GLY A 244 6.46 -6.49 -11.50
CA GLY A 244 7.05 -6.18 -10.20
C GLY A 244 8.03 -7.25 -9.74
N ALA A 245 7.71 -8.54 -9.94
CA ALA A 245 8.60 -9.65 -9.63
C ALA A 245 9.87 -9.62 -10.49
N ALA A 246 9.76 -9.31 -11.79
CA ALA A 246 10.93 -9.15 -12.65
C ALA A 246 11.82 -7.97 -12.21
N CYS A 247 11.23 -6.81 -11.89
CA CYS A 247 11.97 -5.65 -11.37
C CYS A 247 12.62 -5.94 -10.01
N PHE A 248 11.90 -6.61 -9.11
CA PHE A 248 12.43 -7.03 -7.81
C PHE A 248 13.61 -7.99 -8.00
N GLY A 249 13.47 -9.00 -8.86
CA GLY A 249 14.54 -9.95 -9.16
C GLY A 249 15.80 -9.25 -9.69
N PHE A 250 15.64 -8.28 -10.59
CA PHE A 250 16.75 -7.46 -11.08
C PHE A 250 17.43 -6.67 -9.95
N LEU A 251 16.66 -5.96 -9.12
CA LEU A 251 17.22 -5.20 -7.99
C LEU A 251 17.87 -6.10 -6.94
N TRP A 252 17.30 -7.27 -6.68
CA TRP A 252 17.86 -8.28 -5.78
C TRP A 252 19.21 -8.76 -6.29
N LEU A 253 19.31 -9.12 -7.58
CA LEU A 253 20.57 -9.53 -8.20
C LEU A 253 21.62 -8.42 -8.15
N LEU A 254 21.22 -7.17 -8.37
CA LEU A 254 22.12 -6.02 -8.31
C LEU A 254 22.66 -5.80 -6.89
N VAL A 255 21.78 -5.87 -5.87
CA VAL A 255 22.15 -5.73 -4.46
C VAL A 255 23.04 -6.87 -4.00
N GLU A 256 22.65 -8.13 -4.25
CA GLU A 256 23.45 -9.30 -3.88
C GLU A 256 24.76 -9.35 -4.65
N GLY A 257 24.78 -8.95 -5.92
CA GLY A 257 25.99 -8.79 -6.71
C GLY A 257 26.94 -7.76 -6.10
N ALA A 258 26.44 -6.59 -5.69
CA ALA A 258 27.23 -5.57 -5.03
C ALA A 258 27.78 -6.06 -3.67
N ILE A 259 26.98 -6.75 -2.87
CA ILE A 259 27.41 -7.35 -1.61
C ILE A 259 28.53 -8.35 -1.83
N ARG A 260 28.35 -9.32 -2.75
CA ARG A 260 29.33 -10.37 -3.02
C ARG A 260 30.62 -9.84 -3.63
N LEU A 261 30.52 -8.85 -4.52
CA LEU A 261 31.69 -8.18 -5.08
C LEU A 261 32.49 -7.46 -3.98
N THR A 262 31.79 -6.71 -3.13
CA THR A 262 32.41 -6.01 -1.98
C THR A 262 33.08 -7.01 -1.03
N ALA A 263 32.38 -8.10 -0.70
CA ALA A 263 32.90 -9.18 0.14
C ALA A 263 34.18 -9.78 -0.44
N CYS A 264 34.17 -10.13 -1.73
CA CYS A 264 35.31 -10.73 -2.41
C CYS A 264 36.53 -9.79 -2.41
N LEU A 265 36.33 -8.49 -2.69
CA LEU A 265 37.41 -7.51 -2.69
C LEU A 265 37.99 -7.25 -1.30
N VAL A 266 37.12 -7.17 -0.28
CA VAL A 266 37.57 -6.98 1.10
C VAL A 266 38.30 -8.23 1.61
N GLU A 267 37.79 -9.43 1.33
CA GLU A 267 38.47 -10.69 1.69
C GLU A 267 39.84 -10.83 1.00
N ALA A 268 39.94 -10.46 -0.29
CA ALA A 268 41.20 -10.51 -1.01
C ALA A 268 42.27 -9.56 -0.42
N GLY A 269 41.85 -8.42 0.16
CA GLY A 269 42.75 -7.47 0.81
C GLY A 269 43.01 -7.73 2.29
N ALA A 270 42.20 -8.56 2.95
CA ALA A 270 42.27 -8.78 4.39
C ALA A 270 43.34 -9.84 4.74
N ILE A 271 44.43 -9.42 5.39
CA ILE A 271 45.42 -10.34 5.95
C ILE A 271 44.90 -10.83 7.31
N GLY A 272 44.49 -12.11 7.39
CA GLY A 272 44.00 -12.72 8.64
C GLY A 272 42.59 -12.28 9.03
N SER A 273 41.63 -12.34 8.10
CA SER A 273 40.24 -11.93 8.35
C SER A 273 39.63 -12.67 9.55
N PRO A 274 39.08 -11.96 10.56
CA PRO A 274 38.41 -12.59 11.71
C PRO A 274 37.24 -13.48 11.28
N SER A 275 36.98 -14.57 12.01
CA SER A 275 35.87 -15.51 11.76
C SER A 275 34.53 -14.77 11.68
N ALA A 276 34.31 -13.82 12.61
CA ALA A 276 33.10 -13.01 12.67
C ALA A 276 32.84 -12.17 11.40
N PHE A 277 33.88 -11.72 10.69
CA PHE A 277 33.73 -10.99 9.42
C PHE A 277 33.25 -11.92 8.30
N ARG A 278 33.88 -13.09 8.18
CA ARG A 278 33.50 -14.13 7.21
C ARG A 278 32.12 -14.69 7.49
N GLU A 279 31.76 -14.84 8.76
CA GLU A 279 30.45 -15.31 9.21
C GLU A 279 29.35 -14.27 8.97
N ALA A 280 29.59 -12.98 9.22
CA ALA A 280 28.63 -11.92 8.90
C ALA A 280 28.37 -11.80 7.38
N LEU A 281 29.38 -12.08 6.56
CA LEU A 281 29.27 -12.16 5.10
C LEU A 281 28.48 -13.40 4.64
N ALA A 282 28.67 -14.54 5.31
CA ALA A 282 28.02 -15.80 4.99
C ALA A 282 26.58 -15.92 5.52
N TYR A 283 26.23 -15.22 6.60
CA TYR A 283 24.97 -15.41 7.33
C TYR A 283 24.15 -14.11 7.46
N ALA A 284 22.94 -14.12 6.88
CA ALA A 284 22.04 -12.98 6.93
C ALA A 284 21.24 -12.88 8.26
N ASP A 285 21.17 -13.94 9.07
CA ASP A 285 20.23 -14.04 10.20
C ASP A 285 20.81 -13.60 11.56
N GLY A 286 21.94 -12.88 11.57
CA GLY A 286 22.48 -12.23 12.77
C GLY A 286 24.01 -12.31 12.86
N PRO A 287 24.65 -11.43 13.65
CA PRO A 287 26.08 -11.55 13.92
C PRO A 287 26.33 -12.88 14.63
N ALA A 288 27.31 -13.64 14.15
CA ALA A 288 27.72 -14.85 14.83
C ALA A 288 28.23 -14.51 16.24
N SER A 289 27.61 -15.12 17.25
CA SER A 289 28.11 -15.08 18.61
C SER A 289 29.32 -16.02 18.71
N GLY A 290 30.47 -15.56 18.23
CA GLY A 290 31.74 -16.25 18.40
C GLY A 290 32.13 -16.25 19.88
N GLY A 291 31.79 -17.32 20.60
CA GLY A 291 32.30 -17.56 21.95
C GLY A 291 33.82 -17.75 21.89
N GLY A 292 34.58 -16.79 22.44
CA GLY A 292 36.03 -16.87 22.60
C GLY A 292 36.85 -15.80 21.87
N GLU A 293 36.24 -14.88 21.11
CA GLU A 293 36.97 -13.81 20.43
C GLU A 293 37.02 -12.48 21.21
N ALA A 294 37.96 -11.60 20.83
CA ALA A 294 38.10 -10.28 21.43
C ALA A 294 36.82 -9.43 21.25
N PRO A 295 36.45 -8.54 22.21
CA PRO A 295 35.22 -7.74 22.13
C PRO A 295 35.07 -6.92 20.85
N SER A 296 36.18 -6.53 20.22
CA SER A 296 36.20 -5.80 18.95
C SER A 296 35.63 -6.60 17.77
N THR A 297 35.82 -7.93 17.73
CA THR A 297 35.34 -8.75 16.60
C THR A 297 33.82 -8.89 16.61
N ALA A 298 33.22 -8.98 17.79
CA ALA A 298 31.76 -8.97 17.96
C ALA A 298 31.13 -7.65 17.48
N ILE A 299 31.75 -6.51 17.84
CA ILE A 299 31.31 -5.18 17.38
C ILE A 299 31.43 -5.06 15.86
N THR A 300 32.54 -5.50 15.28
CA THR A 300 32.74 -5.50 13.83
C THR A 300 31.70 -6.37 13.12
N GLY A 301 31.46 -7.60 13.59
CA GLY A 301 30.47 -8.51 13.01
C GLY A 301 29.05 -7.92 13.04
N TRP A 302 28.66 -7.29 14.15
CA TRP A 302 27.38 -6.59 14.26
C TRP A 302 27.25 -5.43 13.27
N LEU A 303 28.29 -4.60 13.13
CA LEU A 303 28.27 -3.44 12.25
C LEU A 303 28.21 -3.86 10.78
N VAL A 304 28.97 -4.88 10.38
CA VAL A 304 28.91 -5.45 9.03
C VAL A 304 27.51 -5.98 8.75
N TRP A 305 26.95 -6.77 9.66
CA TRP A 305 25.60 -7.30 9.53
C TRP A 305 24.54 -6.19 9.41
N PHE A 306 24.62 -5.13 10.22
CA PHE A 306 23.73 -3.97 10.13
C PHE A 306 23.72 -3.37 8.72
N TRP A 307 24.90 -3.12 8.14
CA TRP A 307 25.00 -2.57 6.78
C TRP A 307 24.45 -3.53 5.71
N LEU A 308 24.68 -4.83 5.87
CA LEU A 308 24.13 -5.85 4.97
C LEU A 308 22.60 -5.89 5.02
N VAL A 309 22.00 -5.83 6.21
CA VAL A 309 20.54 -5.77 6.40
C VAL A 309 19.98 -4.50 5.76
N CYS A 310 20.60 -3.34 6.02
CA CYS A 310 20.23 -2.07 5.41
C CYS A 310 20.20 -2.14 3.88
N LEU A 311 21.21 -2.74 3.25
CA LEU A 311 21.28 -2.85 1.79
C LEU A 311 20.28 -3.88 1.24
N ARG A 312 20.13 -5.03 1.91
CA ARG A 312 19.14 -6.07 1.54
C ARG A 312 17.69 -5.66 1.75
N ALA A 313 17.43 -4.62 2.54
CA ALA A 313 16.10 -4.04 2.67
C ALA A 313 15.69 -3.20 1.45
N LEU A 314 16.61 -2.77 0.57
CA LEU A 314 16.28 -1.93 -0.58
C LEU A 314 15.35 -2.62 -1.59
N PRO A 315 15.57 -3.88 -2.03
CA PRO A 315 14.63 -4.58 -2.91
C PRO A 315 13.24 -4.74 -2.28
N LEU A 316 13.17 -4.98 -0.96
CA LEU A 316 11.90 -5.07 -0.24
C LEU A 316 11.18 -3.72 -0.16
N ALA A 317 11.92 -2.64 0.09
CA ALA A 317 11.41 -1.28 0.05
C ALA A 317 10.84 -0.92 -1.33
N PHE A 318 11.55 -1.33 -2.40
CA PHE A 318 11.04 -1.22 -3.76
C PHE A 318 9.76 -2.03 -3.95
N ALA A 319 9.71 -3.29 -3.52
CA ALA A 319 8.52 -4.13 -3.67
C ALA A 319 7.29 -3.51 -3.00
N PHE A 320 7.45 -2.99 -1.77
CA PHE A 320 6.40 -2.28 -1.07
C PHE A 320 5.96 -1.00 -1.81
N SER A 321 6.92 -0.18 -2.24
CA SER A 321 6.64 1.04 -2.98
C SER A 321 5.93 0.78 -4.32
N PHE A 322 6.38 -0.26 -5.03
CA PHE A 322 5.81 -0.70 -6.29
C PHE A 322 4.40 -1.24 -6.09
N ALA A 323 4.14 -2.06 -5.07
CA ALA A 323 2.81 -2.57 -4.78
C ALA A 323 1.80 -1.43 -4.50
N CYS A 324 2.20 -0.42 -3.72
CA CYS A 324 1.36 0.76 -3.47
C CYS A 324 1.11 1.56 -4.78
N THR A 325 2.15 1.76 -5.58
CA THR A 325 2.08 2.50 -6.85
C THR A 325 1.22 1.76 -7.89
N ALA A 326 1.38 0.44 -8.00
CA ALA A 326 0.60 -0.42 -8.87
C ALA A 326 -0.86 -0.45 -8.43
N SER A 327 -1.14 -0.58 -7.13
CA SER A 327 -2.51 -0.51 -6.60
C SER A 327 -3.18 0.83 -6.91
N THR A 328 -2.44 1.93 -6.81
CA THR A 328 -2.90 3.26 -7.22
C THR A 328 -3.26 3.31 -8.70
N MET A 329 -2.38 2.81 -9.56
CA MET A 329 -2.65 2.74 -11.01
C MET A 329 -3.84 1.85 -11.34
N ILE A 330 -3.93 0.67 -10.72
CA ILE A 330 -5.04 -0.28 -10.92
C ILE A 330 -6.36 0.35 -10.50
N TYR A 331 -6.39 1.03 -9.35
CA TYR A 331 -7.59 1.76 -8.90
C TYR A 331 -8.03 2.81 -9.95
N LEU A 332 -7.10 3.62 -10.45
CA LEU A 332 -7.38 4.63 -11.47
C LEU A 332 -7.88 4.02 -12.80
N LEU A 333 -7.29 2.91 -13.21
CA LEU A 333 -7.72 2.16 -14.40
C LEU A 333 -9.12 1.56 -14.23
N LEU A 334 -9.42 1.04 -13.04
CA LEU A 334 -10.72 0.45 -12.73
C LEU A 334 -11.84 1.48 -12.69
N ARG A 335 -11.65 2.62 -12.01
CA ARG A 335 -12.67 3.68 -11.99
C ARG A 335 -12.96 4.17 -13.42
N ARG A 336 -11.91 4.48 -14.18
CA ARG A 336 -12.05 4.89 -15.59
C ARG A 336 -12.80 3.86 -16.43
N GLY A 337 -12.58 2.58 -16.19
CA GLY A 337 -13.27 1.50 -16.90
C GLY A 337 -14.70 1.25 -16.44
N ALA A 338 -15.03 1.55 -15.19
CA ALA A 338 -16.33 1.30 -14.57
C ALA A 338 -17.31 2.47 -14.72
N ASP A 339 -16.87 3.70 -14.43
CA ASP A 339 -17.72 4.91 -14.43
C ASP A 339 -17.22 6.02 -15.38
N GLY A 340 -16.07 5.84 -16.03
CA GLY A 340 -15.54 6.81 -17.00
C GLY A 340 -14.76 7.97 -16.38
N THR A 341 -14.50 7.95 -15.07
CA THR A 341 -13.76 9.01 -14.36
C THR A 341 -12.35 9.16 -14.93
N ALA A 342 -11.96 10.40 -15.25
CA ALA A 342 -10.65 10.70 -15.81
C ALA A 342 -9.53 10.58 -14.76
N PHE A 343 -8.26 10.57 -15.18
CA PHE A 343 -7.13 10.40 -14.24
C PHE A 343 -6.88 11.64 -13.38
N ASP A 344 -7.13 12.83 -13.93
CA ASP A 344 -6.95 14.14 -13.32
C ASP A 344 -8.07 14.50 -12.32
N ASP A 345 -9.25 13.90 -12.46
CA ASP A 345 -10.35 14.06 -11.51
C ASP A 345 -10.04 13.38 -10.16
N CYS A 346 -9.31 14.07 -9.28
CA CYS A 346 -8.89 13.58 -7.98
C CYS A 346 -8.82 14.71 -6.95
N ASP A 347 -8.90 14.35 -5.66
CA ASP A 347 -8.92 15.31 -4.53
C ASP A 347 -7.68 16.21 -4.47
N LEU A 348 -6.58 15.83 -5.13
CA LEU A 348 -5.38 16.67 -5.27
C LEU A 348 -5.66 17.97 -6.05
N ILE A 349 -6.50 17.90 -7.07
CA ILE A 349 -6.80 19.05 -7.95
C ILE A 349 -7.95 19.87 -7.36
N ALA A 350 -8.99 19.23 -6.81
CA ALA A 350 -10.12 19.93 -6.18
C ALA A 350 -9.63 20.94 -5.10
N LYS A 351 -8.67 20.54 -4.27
CA LYS A 351 -8.07 21.41 -3.26
C LYS A 351 -7.18 22.53 -3.79
N ARG A 352 -6.77 22.47 -5.07
CA ARG A 352 -6.04 23.56 -5.74
C ARG A 352 -7.01 24.60 -6.28
N GLU A 353 -8.20 24.16 -6.72
CA GLU A 353 -9.24 25.01 -7.28
C GLU A 353 -10.06 25.72 -6.21
N ASP A 354 -10.12 25.20 -4.98
CA ASP A 354 -10.59 25.95 -3.81
C ASP A 354 -9.71 27.19 -3.60
N PRO A 355 -10.19 28.41 -3.91
CA PRO A 355 -9.38 29.60 -3.74
C PRO A 355 -9.17 29.82 -2.24
N VAL A 356 -7.92 29.67 -1.80
CA VAL A 356 -7.44 30.21 -0.53
C VAL A 356 -7.69 31.71 -0.57
N GLY A 357 -8.83 32.16 -0.04
CA GLY A 357 -9.19 33.58 0.01
C GLY A 357 -10.53 33.99 -0.61
N ALA A 358 -11.48 33.08 -0.88
CA ALA A 358 -12.87 33.52 -0.92
C ALA A 358 -13.34 33.82 0.52
N ALA A 359 -12.91 34.97 1.06
CA ALA A 359 -13.66 35.63 2.11
C ALA A 359 -15.13 35.67 1.65
N PRO A 360 -16.12 35.46 2.55
CA PRO A 360 -17.51 35.63 2.15
C PRO A 360 -17.63 37.05 1.59
N LEU A 361 -17.89 37.14 0.28
CA LEU A 361 -18.21 38.40 -0.38
C LEU A 361 -19.36 38.96 0.45
N GLY A 362 -19.07 40.07 1.14
CA GLY A 362 -20.06 40.75 1.94
C GLY A 362 -21.30 40.97 1.09
N GLU A 363 -22.46 40.84 1.72
CA GLU A 363 -23.74 41.30 1.17
C GLU A 363 -23.62 42.79 0.86
N GLY A 364 -23.16 43.10 -0.35
CA GLY A 364 -23.33 44.38 -1.00
C GLY A 364 -24.73 44.38 -1.60
N THR A 365 -25.72 44.68 -0.79
CA THR A 365 -27.04 45.06 -1.30
C THR A 365 -26.87 46.40 -2.00
N GLU A 366 -26.90 46.36 -3.33
CA GLU A 366 -27.17 47.52 -4.17
C GLU A 366 -28.50 48.14 -3.75
N ALA A 367 -28.46 49.40 -3.33
CA ALA A 367 -29.60 50.30 -3.34
C ALA A 367 -29.14 51.66 -3.87
N VAL A 368 -28.87 51.72 -5.18
CA VAL A 368 -28.86 53.00 -5.91
C VAL A 368 -30.29 53.26 -6.37
N THR A 369 -31.07 53.90 -5.52
CA THR A 369 -32.31 54.58 -5.91
C THR A 369 -31.97 56.01 -6.30
N THR A 370 -32.16 56.38 -7.56
CA THR A 370 -32.29 57.77 -7.99
C THR A 370 -33.78 58.08 -8.10
N PRO A 371 -34.37 58.96 -7.26
CA PRO A 371 -35.68 59.53 -7.53
C PRO A 371 -35.51 60.89 -8.20
N GLY A 372 -36.28 61.07 -9.28
CA GLY A 372 -36.31 62.27 -10.10
C GLY A 372 -36.75 63.54 -9.38
N SER A 373 -36.42 64.63 -10.07
CA SER A 373 -36.82 66.02 -9.85
C SER A 373 -38.31 66.19 -9.55
N LYS A 374 -38.61 66.93 -8.48
CA LYS A 374 -39.95 67.43 -8.15
C LYS A 374 -40.11 68.87 -8.71
N PRO A 375 -41.24 69.24 -9.33
CA PRO A 375 -41.47 70.60 -9.80
C PRO A 375 -42.00 71.51 -8.67
N GLU A 376 -41.71 72.82 -8.79
CA GLU A 376 -42.19 73.91 -7.95
C GLU A 376 -43.74 73.98 -7.86
N PRO A 377 -44.30 74.41 -6.73
CA PRO A 377 -45.68 74.90 -6.67
C PRO A 377 -45.71 76.43 -6.84
N ASN A 378 -46.53 76.84 -7.79
CA ASN A 378 -46.96 78.21 -8.04
C ASN A 378 -48.00 78.66 -6.99
N ASP A 379 -47.84 79.90 -6.52
CA ASP A 379 -48.83 80.87 -5.99
C ASP A 379 -49.96 80.43 -5.05
N ALA A 380 -49.90 80.93 -3.79
CA ALA A 380 -50.92 81.80 -3.15
C ALA A 380 -50.44 82.29 -1.78
#